data_AF-A0A484U2B8-F1
#
_entry.id   AF-A0A484U2B8-F1
#
_cell.length_a   1.000
_cell.length_b   1.000
_cell.length_c   1.000
_cell.angle_alpha   90.00
_cell.angle_beta   90.00
_cell.angle_gamma   90.00
#
_symmetry.space_group_name_H-M   'P 1'
#
loop_
_entity.id
_entity.type
_entity.pdbx_description
1 polymer ?
#
loop_
_entity_poly.entity_id
_entity_poly.type
_entity_poly.pdbx_seq_one_letter_code
_entity_poly.pdbx_strand_id
1 'polypeptide(L)' 'MPVVYDAGREQVNSAAAYGEVSGLNIQQHVWLSIFSAAMADPNLNENQAAAFADRGLPLALARLEELA' A
#
# COMPACT_ATOMS: atom_id res chain seq x y z
N MET A 1 -4.50 -36.40 -16.86
CA MET A 1 -3.49 -35.56 -17.53
C MET A 1 -2.54 -35.03 -16.46
N PRO A 2 -1.21 -35.10 -16.62
CA PRO A 2 -0.28 -34.64 -15.59
C PRO A 2 -0.28 -33.10 -15.54
N VAL A 3 -0.31 -32.53 -14.34
CA VAL A 3 -0.19 -31.08 -14.13
C VAL A 3 1.26 -30.71 -14.42
N VAL A 4 1.50 -30.04 -15.55
CA VAL A 4 2.82 -29.50 -15.89
C VAL A 4 3.11 -28.36 -14.92
N TYR A 5 4.11 -28.55 -14.06
CA TYR A 5 4.62 -27.51 -13.18
C TYR A 5 5.19 -26.37 -14.04
N ASP A 6 4.63 -25.17 -13.89
CA ASP A 6 5.02 -23.96 -14.62
C ASP A 6 5.75 -23.02 -13.65
N ALA A 7 7.09 -23.12 -13.63
CA ALA A 7 7.96 -22.29 -12.81
C ALA A 7 7.83 -20.78 -13.11
N GLY A 8 7.28 -20.40 -14.28
CA GLY A 8 7.05 -19.00 -14.65
C GLY A 8 5.88 -18.37 -13.89
N ARG A 9 4.93 -19.18 -13.37
CA ARG A 9 3.84 -18.69 -12.52
C ARG A 9 4.25 -18.43 -11.07
N GLU A 10 5.27 -19.14 -10.58
CA GLU A 10 5.83 -18.90 -9.23
C GLU A 10 6.88 -17.79 -9.22
N GLN A 11 7.38 -17.37 -10.39
CA GLN A 11 8.04 -16.09 -10.53
C GLN A 11 7.00 -14.97 -10.43
N VAL A 12 6.62 -14.67 -9.19
CA VAL A 12 6.21 -13.31 -8.82
C VAL A 12 7.29 -12.42 -9.40
N ASN A 13 6.96 -11.70 -10.47
CA ASN A 13 7.86 -10.82 -11.21
C ASN A 13 8.61 -9.98 -10.19
N SER A 14 9.86 -10.37 -9.93
CA SER A 14 10.75 -9.63 -9.08
C SER A 14 11.01 -8.36 -9.84
N ALA A 15 10.39 -7.28 -9.37
CA ALA A 15 10.58 -5.93 -9.85
C ALA A 15 11.99 -5.40 -9.49
N ALA A 16 13.00 -6.25 -9.70
CA ALA A 16 14.37 -6.12 -9.26
C ALA A 16 15.35 -5.99 -10.44
N ALA A 17 14.86 -5.97 -11.68
CA ALA A 17 15.73 -6.03 -12.86
C ALA A 17 16.15 -4.68 -13.44
N TYR A 18 15.48 -3.56 -13.13
CA TYR A 18 15.75 -2.29 -13.83
C TYR A 18 15.51 -1.04 -13.00
N GLY A 19 16.26 -0.80 -11.91
CA GLY A 19 16.38 0.55 -11.31
C GLY A 19 15.07 1.33 -11.05
N GLU A 20 13.94 0.62 -10.99
CA GLU A 20 12.62 1.19 -10.82
C GLU A 20 12.39 1.29 -9.32
N VAL A 21 11.82 2.40 -8.88
CA VAL A 21 11.19 2.50 -7.56
C VAL A 21 9.93 1.63 -7.61
N SER A 22 10.08 0.31 -7.70
CA SER A 22 8.98 -0.59 -8.02
C SER A 22 8.13 -0.84 -6.78
N GLY A 23 7.08 -0.03 -6.67
CA GLY A 23 5.96 -0.22 -5.77
C GLY A 23 6.03 0.61 -4.49
N LEU A 24 4.88 1.16 -4.11
CA LEU A 24 4.68 1.70 -2.77
C LEU A 24 4.78 0.53 -1.78
N ASN A 25 5.57 0.69 -0.72
CA ASN A 25 5.51 -0.25 0.39
C ASN A 25 4.14 -0.18 1.08
N ILE A 26 3.80 -1.19 1.89
CA ILE A 26 2.48 -1.28 2.55
C ILE A 26 2.15 -0.01 3.34
N GLN A 27 3.13 0.58 4.04
CA GLN A 27 2.92 1.81 4.82
C GLN A 27 2.57 2.99 3.92
N GLN A 28 3.29 3.16 2.80
CA GLN A 28 3.03 4.20 1.81
C GLN A 28 1.65 4.02 1.15
N HIS A 29 1.26 2.78 0.86
CA HIS A 29 -0.05 2.49 0.27
C HIS A 29 -1.20 2.80 1.24
N VAL A 30 -1.07 2.37 2.51
CA VAL A 30 -2.05 2.64 3.56
C VAL A 30 -2.14 4.15 3.83
N TRP A 31 -1.00 4.83 3.94
CA TRP A 31 -0.97 6.27 4.16
C TRP A 31 -1.68 7.03 3.03
N LEU A 32 -1.39 6.70 1.75
CA LEU A 32 -2.06 7.32 0.61
C LEU A 32 -3.56 7.07 0.57
N SER A 33 -4.00 5.88 1.00
CA SER A 33 -5.43 5.55 1.10
C SER A 33 -6.14 6.43 2.13
N ILE A 34 -5.53 6.62 3.31
CA ILE A 34 -6.07 7.47 4.37
C ILE A 34 -6.04 8.94 3.95
N PHE A 35 -4.94 9.39 3.34
CA PHE A 35 -4.80 10.75 2.81
C PHE A 35 -5.87 11.06 1.75
N SER A 36 -6.08 10.15 0.79
CA SER A 36 -7.09 10.31 -0.26
C SER A 36 -8.51 10.38 0.32
N ALA A 37 -8.79 9.59 1.36
CA ALA A 37 -10.07 9.67 2.07
C ALA A 37 -10.25 11.01 2.79
N ALA A 38 -9.19 11.56 3.40
CA ALA A 38 -9.23 12.86 4.05
C ALA A 38 -9.42 14.01 3.04
N MET A 39 -8.80 13.92 1.86
CA MET A 39 -8.96 14.90 0.78
C MET A 39 -10.37 14.92 0.17
N ALA A 40 -11.22 13.92 0.45
CA ALA A 40 -12.61 13.94 0.03
C ALA A 40 -13.46 14.93 0.85
N ASP A 41 -12.99 15.40 2.02
CA ASP A 41 -13.64 16.45 2.79
C ASP A 41 -13.24 17.84 2.25
N PRO A 42 -14.19 18.63 1.69
CA PRO A 42 -13.89 19.95 1.13
C PRO A 42 -13.46 20.99 2.17
N ASN A 43 -13.61 20.69 3.47
CA ASN A 43 -13.21 21.60 4.56
C ASN A 43 -11.75 21.38 5.00
N LEU A 44 -11.12 20.29 4.57
CA LEU A 44 -9.72 20.00 4.88
C LEU A 44 -8.81 20.51 3.78
N ASN A 45 -7.71 21.13 4.19
CA ASN A 45 -6.60 21.42 3.28
C ASN A 45 -5.57 20.27 3.28
N GLU A 46 -4.65 20.31 2.33
CA GLU A 46 -3.62 19.27 2.13
C GLU A 46 -2.81 18.99 3.40
N ASN A 47 -2.44 20.03 4.16
CA ASN A 47 -1.68 19.87 5.41
C ASN A 47 -2.50 19.16 6.50
N GLN A 48 -3.79 19.47 6.60
CA GLN A 48 -4.68 18.82 7.55
C GLN A 48 -4.96 17.36 7.15
N ALA A 49 -5.11 17.09 5.85
CA ALA A 49 -5.26 15.74 5.32
C ALA A 49 -4.01 14.88 5.53
N ALA A 50 -2.81 15.44 5.33
CA ALA A 50 -1.55 14.77 5.64
C ALA A 50 -1.43 14.45 7.13
N ALA A 51 -1.70 15.43 8.01
CA ALA A 51 -1.71 15.21 9.45
C ALA A 51 -2.78 14.21 9.92
N PHE A 52 -3.89 14.07 9.17
CA PHE A 52 -4.88 13.03 9.40
C PHE A 52 -4.33 11.64 9.03
N ALA A 53 -3.69 11.52 7.87
CA ALA A 53 -3.04 10.29 7.42
C ALA A 53 -1.91 9.84 8.37
N ASP A 54 -1.06 10.77 8.82
CA ASP A 54 0.01 10.48 9.77
C ASP A 54 -0.51 9.91 11.10
N ARG A 55 -1.62 10.47 11.59
CA ARG A 55 -2.25 10.00 12.84
C ARG A 55 -2.98 8.67 12.66
N GLY A 56 -3.58 8.44 11.49
CA GLY A 56 -4.31 7.20 11.19
C GLY A 56 -3.43 6.01 10.84
N LEU A 57 -2.22 6.25 10.34
CA LEU A 57 -1.33 5.21 9.83
C LEU A 57 -0.99 4.12 10.87
N PRO A 58 -0.57 4.44 12.12
CA PRO A 58 -0.22 3.40 13.10
C PRO A 58 -1.41 2.48 13.44
N LEU A 59 -2.61 3.05 13.56
CA LEU A 59 -3.82 2.29 13.85
C LEU A 59 -4.19 1.36 12.69
N ALA A 60 -4.11 1.87 11.45
CA ALA A 60 -4.42 1.09 10.26
C ALA A 60 -3.43 -0.07 10.09
N LEU A 61 -2.13 0.15 10.34
CA LEU A 61 -1.12 -0.90 10.27
C LEU A 61 -1.34 -1.97 11.35
N ALA A 62 -1.58 -1.57 12.60
CA ALA A 62 -1.89 -2.52 13.67
C ALA A 62 -3.10 -3.40 13.32
N ARG A 63 -4.15 -2.81 12.73
CA ARG A 63 -5.33 -3.56 12.32
C ARG A 63 -5.05 -4.52 11.16
N LEU A 64 -4.18 -4.15 10.23
CA LEU A 64 -3.78 -5.05 9.14
C LEU A 64 -2.97 -6.24 9.67
N GLU A 65 -2.11 -6.03 10.67
CA GLU A 65 -1.37 -7.11 11.33
C GLU A 65 -2.31 -8.08 12.07
N GLU A 66 -3.35 -7.59 12.74
CA GLU A 66 -4.37 -8.45 13.38
C GLU A 66 -5.20 -9.29 12.41
N LEU A 67 -5.30 -8.87 11.14
CA LEU A 67 -6.11 -9.52 10.11
C LEU A 67 -5.31 -10.51 9.26
N ALA A 68 -3.98 -10.49 9.35
CA ALA A 68 -3.07 -11.39 8.63
C ALA A 68 -2.89 -12.73 9.35
#